data_AF-A0A2V9PI17-F1
#
_entry.id   AF-A0A2V9PI17-F1
#
_cell.length_a   1.000
_cell.length_b   1.000
_cell.length_c   1.000
_cell.angle_alpha   90.00
_cell.angle_beta   90.00
_cell.angle_gamma   90.00
#
_symmetry.space_group_name_H-M   'P 1'
#
loop_
_entity.id
_entity.type
_entity.pdbx_description
1 polymer ?
#
loop_
_entity_poly.entity_id
_entity_poly.type
_entity_poly.pdbx_seq_one_letter_code
_entity_poly.pdbx_strand_id
1 'polypeptide(L)'
;MDMTRIGPTNYEQVLRDFYRSKYSSNRPDVIVAVRGRTLDFLLKHGNELFAEIPVVSAAMDLRQVNARKLPANVTGSSLQVKYWPTLALAKALQPETEQVVIVLGASANDRALEELVRDELREHKHELKVTYLTGLPIDDLLERVSNLPPRTVILFASLAQDGAGRSFLPNDALALISRAANAPTYINSEDVLDCGAVGGDLISFAALGKNTAKLALRILQGESPASIPFTQSSERVKMLDARQLQRWGIPLARVLSGSIVLNRVPTMWEAYRWRIVGGVSLIVLQSVLIAMLLLHRKRRRMAERHRGRLQYWRNETGWPATSMTRSPRDSQA
;
A
#
# COMPACT_ATOMS: atom_id res chain seq x y z
N MET A 1 5.72 -16.68 22.55
CA MET A 1 6.56 -16.73 23.77
C MET A 1 7.29 -15.40 23.90
N ASP A 2 7.35 -14.76 25.07
CA ASP A 2 8.02 -13.45 25.26
C ASP A 2 9.56 -13.55 25.46
N MET A 3 10.16 -14.63 24.93
CA MET A 3 11.61 -14.90 25.03
C MET A 3 12.46 -13.90 24.23
N THR A 4 11.83 -13.05 23.42
CA THR A 4 12.49 -11.95 22.71
C THR A 4 12.63 -10.69 23.58
N ARG A 5 11.87 -10.57 24.67
CA ARG A 5 11.76 -9.35 25.48
C ARG A 5 12.21 -9.53 26.93
N ILE A 6 12.17 -10.76 27.46
CA ILE A 6 12.46 -11.08 28.85
C ILE A 6 13.74 -11.93 28.94
N GLY A 7 14.74 -11.45 29.68
CA GLY A 7 16.11 -11.99 29.71
C GLY A 7 16.71 -12.48 31.03
N PRO A 8 15.97 -12.91 32.09
CA PRO A 8 16.61 -13.54 33.23
C PRO A 8 17.17 -14.92 32.86
N THR A 9 18.27 -15.29 33.51
CA THR A 9 19.10 -16.49 33.28
C THR A 9 18.32 -17.82 33.37
N ASN A 10 17.12 -17.81 33.96
CA ASN A 10 16.26 -18.98 34.16
C ASN A 10 14.91 -18.93 33.41
N TYR A 11 14.64 -17.91 32.59
CA TYR A 11 13.33 -17.74 31.95
C TYR A 11 12.93 -18.96 31.11
N GLU A 12 13.89 -19.54 30.40
CA GLU A 12 13.71 -20.74 29.60
C GLU A 12 13.31 -21.95 30.44
N GLN A 13 13.89 -22.11 31.63
CA GLN A 13 13.56 -23.20 32.56
C GLN A 13 12.16 -23.03 33.14
N VAL A 14 11.83 -21.81 33.59
CA VAL A 14 10.48 -21.49 34.09
C VAL A 14 9.42 -21.77 33.03
N LEU A 15 9.69 -21.39 31.77
CA LEU A 15 8.77 -21.62 30.67
C LEU A 15 8.60 -23.11 30.35
N ARG A 16 9.69 -23.88 30.37
CA ARG A 16 9.64 -25.34 30.24
C ARG A 16 8.78 -25.98 31.33
N ASP A 17 9.02 -25.63 32.59
CA ASP A 17 8.29 -26.23 33.72
C ASP A 17 6.81 -25.84 33.70
N PHE A 18 6.51 -24.60 33.32
CA PHE A 18 5.14 -24.15 33.09
C PHE A 18 4.44 -24.96 31.98
N TYR A 19 5.09 -25.14 30.82
CA TYR A 19 4.48 -25.91 29.73
C TYR A 19 4.33 -27.39 30.03
N ARG A 20 5.29 -27.97 30.76
CA ARG A 20 5.19 -29.35 31.28
C ARG A 20 3.94 -29.51 32.13
N SER A 21 3.70 -28.58 33.06
CA SER A 21 2.50 -28.60 33.92
C SER A 21 1.22 -28.33 33.12
N LYS A 22 1.22 -27.32 32.24
CA LYS A 22 0.04 -26.92 31.48
C LYS A 22 -0.47 -27.99 30.52
N TYR A 23 0.44 -28.72 29.88
CA TYR A 23 0.13 -29.70 28.84
C TYR A 23 0.31 -31.16 29.30
N SER A 24 0.36 -31.42 30.61
CA SER A 24 0.52 -32.78 31.16
C SER A 24 -0.67 -33.70 30.84
N SER A 25 -1.88 -33.14 30.78
CA SER A 25 -3.13 -33.90 30.63
C SER A 25 -3.92 -33.56 29.36
N ASN A 26 -3.50 -32.53 28.62
CA ASN A 26 -4.15 -32.08 27.39
C ASN A 26 -3.07 -31.73 26.37
N ARG A 27 -2.57 -32.73 25.64
CA ARG A 27 -1.47 -32.53 24.68
C ARG A 27 -2.02 -31.97 23.37
N PRO A 28 -1.35 -30.99 22.74
CA PRO A 28 -1.75 -30.51 21.43
C PRO A 28 -1.46 -31.55 20.35
N ASP A 29 -2.31 -31.63 19.33
CA ASP A 29 -2.08 -32.51 18.16
C ASP A 29 -1.01 -31.94 17.21
N VAL A 30 -0.86 -30.62 17.16
CA VAL A 30 0.16 -29.90 16.37
C VAL A 30 0.61 -28.64 17.11
N ILE A 31 1.91 -28.34 17.05
CA ILE A 31 2.49 -27.12 17.60
C ILE A 31 2.92 -26.19 16.47
N VAL A 32 2.50 -24.93 16.51
CA VAL A 32 2.96 -23.91 15.56
C VAL A 32 4.06 -23.07 16.20
N ALA A 33 5.28 -23.19 15.68
CA ALA A 33 6.45 -22.46 16.16
C ALA A 33 6.66 -21.19 15.33
N VAL A 34 6.24 -20.04 15.86
CA VAL A 34 6.40 -18.75 15.18
C VAL A 34 7.75 -18.13 15.56
N ARG A 35 8.60 -17.89 14.55
CA ARG A 35 9.97 -17.33 14.63
C ARG A 35 11.03 -18.26 15.26
N GLY A 36 12.30 -17.90 15.04
CA GLY A 36 13.47 -18.71 15.38
C GLY A 36 13.60 -19.11 16.85
N ARG A 37 13.48 -18.17 17.81
CA ARG A 37 13.65 -18.49 19.23
C ARG A 37 12.62 -19.51 19.76
N THR A 38 11.39 -19.46 19.25
CA THR A 38 10.35 -20.44 19.59
C THR A 38 10.71 -21.83 19.07
N LEU A 39 11.21 -21.91 17.84
CA LEU A 39 11.68 -23.18 17.28
C LEU A 39 12.90 -23.70 18.06
N ASP A 40 13.87 -22.84 18.38
CA ASP A 40 15.06 -23.23 19.15
C ASP A 40 14.69 -23.82 20.52
N PHE A 41 13.70 -23.23 21.20
CA PHE A 41 13.14 -23.77 22.44
C PHE A 41 12.57 -25.17 22.25
N LEU A 42 11.80 -25.40 21.19
CA LEU A 42 11.20 -26.70 20.88
C LEU A 42 12.24 -27.73 20.41
N LEU A 43 13.29 -27.31 19.70
CA LEU A 43 14.40 -28.20 19.34
C LEU A 43 15.17 -28.67 20.59
N LYS A 44 15.28 -27.82 21.61
CA LYS A 44 16.01 -28.11 22.85
C LYS A 44 15.17 -28.89 23.88
N HIS A 45 13.91 -28.52 24.08
CA HIS A 45 13.04 -29.08 25.14
C HIS A 45 11.82 -29.82 24.60
N GLY A 46 11.54 -29.75 23.30
CA GLY A 46 10.30 -30.26 22.72
C GLY A 46 10.15 -31.77 22.82
N ASN A 47 11.25 -32.54 22.82
CA ASN A 47 11.15 -33.99 23.03
C ASN A 47 10.69 -34.33 24.47
N GLU A 48 11.13 -33.56 25.46
CA GLU A 48 10.74 -33.72 26.86
C GLU A 48 9.29 -33.28 27.10
N LEU A 49 8.86 -32.20 26.45
CA LEU A 49 7.54 -31.59 26.64
C LEU A 49 6.45 -32.22 25.77
N PHE A 50 6.78 -32.46 24.51
CA PHE A 50 5.86 -32.73 23.40
C PHE A 50 6.38 -33.86 22.50
N ALA A 51 6.94 -34.91 23.10
CA ALA A 51 7.37 -36.12 22.39
C ALA A 51 6.36 -36.51 21.31
N GLU A 52 6.87 -36.72 20.09
CA GLU A 52 6.14 -37.14 18.88
C GLU A 52 5.14 -36.13 18.30
N ILE A 53 4.87 -35.02 18.98
CA ILE A 53 3.95 -33.99 18.46
C ILE A 53 4.61 -33.29 17.27
N PRO A 54 3.93 -33.21 16.12
CA PRO A 54 4.36 -32.43 14.97
C PRO A 54 4.54 -30.95 15.28
N VAL A 55 5.58 -30.35 14.70
CA VAL A 55 5.86 -28.93 14.79
C VAL A 55 5.82 -28.31 13.40
N VAL A 56 5.00 -27.28 13.23
CA VAL A 56 4.96 -26.44 12.03
C VAL A 56 5.69 -25.12 12.34
N SER A 57 6.88 -24.95 11.76
CA SER A 57 7.63 -23.70 11.83
C SER A 57 7.03 -22.65 10.89
N ALA A 58 7.00 -21.40 11.34
CA ALA A 58 6.48 -20.26 10.59
C ALA A 58 7.28 -18.99 10.86
N ALA A 59 7.23 -18.05 9.91
CA ALA A 59 7.84 -16.71 10.04
C ALA A 59 9.35 -16.71 10.31
N MET A 60 10.06 -17.70 9.78
CA MET A 60 11.53 -17.79 9.84
C MET A 60 12.13 -17.57 8.47
N ASP A 61 13.23 -16.81 8.39
CA ASP A 61 13.98 -16.71 7.14
C ASP A 61 14.55 -18.09 6.74
N LEU A 62 14.52 -18.42 5.45
CA LEU A 62 14.99 -19.70 4.93
C LEU A 62 16.44 -20.01 5.33
N ARG A 63 17.31 -19.00 5.42
CA ARG A 63 18.71 -19.19 5.88
C ARG A 63 18.77 -19.67 7.32
N GLN A 64 17.88 -19.15 8.17
CA GLN A 64 17.78 -19.59 9.56
C GLN A 64 17.28 -21.02 9.67
N VAL A 65 16.33 -21.42 8.81
CA VAL A 65 15.87 -22.81 8.74
C VAL A 65 17.02 -23.73 8.31
N ASN A 66 17.74 -23.38 7.25
CA ASN A 66 18.84 -24.18 6.71
C ASN A 66 20.06 -24.27 7.64
N ALA A 67 20.25 -23.28 8.51
CA ALA A 67 21.31 -23.29 9.52
C ALA A 67 21.04 -24.26 10.69
N ARG A 68 19.87 -24.93 10.73
CA ARG A 68 19.45 -25.82 11.82
C ARG A 68 19.34 -27.25 11.32
N LYS A 69 19.68 -28.20 12.20
CA LYS A 69 19.36 -29.62 12.02
C LYS A 69 17.95 -29.86 12.55
N LEU A 70 17.00 -30.08 11.64
CA LEU A 70 15.59 -30.26 12.00
C LEU A 70 15.25 -31.76 12.14
N PRO A 71 14.53 -32.17 13.19
CA PRO A 71 14.02 -33.53 13.34
C PRO A 71 12.85 -33.79 12.37
N ALA A 72 12.53 -35.07 12.14
CA ALA A 72 11.53 -35.51 11.17
C ALA A 72 10.10 -35.04 11.49
N ASN A 73 9.80 -34.70 12.75
CA ASN A 73 8.50 -34.16 13.15
C ASN A 73 8.38 -32.64 12.94
N VAL A 74 9.41 -31.97 12.38
CA VAL A 74 9.39 -30.53 12.10
C VAL A 74 9.27 -30.30 10.59
N THR A 75 8.21 -29.61 10.19
CA THR A 75 8.04 -29.04 8.84
C THR A 75 7.67 -27.56 8.96
N GLY A 76 7.43 -26.86 7.85
CA GLY A 76 6.98 -25.48 7.93
C GLY A 76 7.06 -24.68 6.65
N SER A 77 6.83 -23.37 6.83
CA SER A 77 7.01 -22.37 5.81
C SER A 77 8.09 -21.38 6.21
N SER A 78 9.03 -21.11 5.29
CA SER A 78 10.08 -20.12 5.46
C SER A 78 9.78 -18.84 4.68
N LEU A 79 10.17 -17.70 5.22
CA LEU A 79 10.21 -16.42 4.53
C LEU A 79 11.48 -16.30 3.71
N GLN A 80 11.38 -15.58 2.59
CA GLN A 80 12.55 -15.04 1.92
C GLN A 80 12.58 -13.53 2.12
N VAL A 81 13.42 -13.07 3.04
CA VAL A 81 13.59 -11.65 3.27
C VAL A 81 14.52 -11.10 2.20
N LYS A 82 13.92 -10.32 1.29
CA LYS A 82 14.57 -9.59 0.20
C LYS A 82 14.22 -8.12 0.28
N TYR A 83 15.18 -7.27 -0.07
CA TYR A 83 15.11 -5.82 -0.03
C TYR A 83 15.15 -5.20 -1.42
N TRP A 84 15.84 -5.84 -2.37
CA TRP A 84 15.95 -5.37 -3.73
C TRP A 84 14.60 -5.17 -4.44
N PRO A 85 13.59 -6.08 -4.31
CA PRO A 85 12.29 -5.87 -4.95
C PRO A 85 11.60 -4.55 -4.55
N THR A 86 11.77 -4.12 -3.29
CA THR A 86 11.27 -2.82 -2.84
C THR A 86 12.02 -1.66 -3.47
N LEU A 87 13.35 -1.76 -3.62
CA LEU A 87 14.15 -0.72 -4.28
C LEU A 87 13.88 -0.64 -5.79
N ALA A 88 13.68 -1.77 -6.44
CA ALA A 88 13.26 -1.83 -7.84
C ALA A 88 11.88 -1.16 -8.02
N LEU A 89 10.94 -1.40 -7.09
CA LEU A 89 9.66 -0.70 -7.07
C LEU A 89 9.83 0.80 -6.84
N ALA A 90 10.69 1.22 -5.92
CA ALA A 90 10.99 2.63 -5.67
C ALA A 90 11.52 3.33 -6.92
N LYS A 91 12.46 2.69 -7.64
CA LYS A 91 12.98 3.19 -8.94
C LYS A 91 11.90 3.27 -10.01
N ALA A 92 11.00 2.29 -10.08
CA ALA A 92 9.89 2.34 -11.04
C ALA A 92 8.93 3.51 -10.77
N LEU A 93 8.68 3.81 -9.49
CA LEU A 93 7.83 4.94 -9.07
C LEU A 93 8.55 6.30 -9.24
N GLN A 94 9.86 6.32 -9.03
CA GLN A 94 10.71 7.51 -9.01
C GLN A 94 12.01 7.26 -9.80
N PRO A 95 11.96 7.30 -11.14
CA PRO A 95 13.09 6.95 -12.02
C PRO A 95 14.34 7.80 -11.81
N GLU A 96 14.14 9.04 -11.37
CA GLU A 96 15.15 10.02 -10.98
C GLU A 96 15.91 9.67 -9.68
N THR A 97 15.60 8.56 -9.01
CA THR A 97 16.30 8.11 -7.79
C THR A 97 17.73 7.66 -8.11
N GLU A 98 18.71 8.25 -7.42
CA GLU A 98 20.13 7.94 -7.59
C GLU A 98 20.72 7.28 -6.33
N GLN A 99 20.16 7.60 -5.17
CA GLN A 99 20.72 7.22 -3.88
C GLN A 99 19.67 6.52 -3.03
N VAL A 100 20.12 5.54 -2.26
CA VAL A 100 19.30 4.91 -1.23
C VAL A 100 20.03 4.97 0.10
N VAL A 101 19.28 5.39 1.12
CA VAL A 101 19.72 5.34 2.51
C VAL A 101 19.04 4.15 3.18
N ILE A 102 19.84 3.20 3.66
CA ILE A 102 19.36 2.06 4.42
C ILE A 102 19.41 2.40 5.90
N VAL A 103 18.28 2.28 6.58
CA VAL A 103 18.16 2.54 8.02
C VAL A 103 18.06 1.21 8.78
N LEU A 104 19.04 0.96 9.66
CA LEU A 104 19.00 -0.16 10.62
C LEU A 104 19.35 0.24 12.06
N GLY A 105 18.82 -0.50 13.03
CA GLY A 105 19.18 -0.37 14.45
C GLY A 105 20.55 -0.98 14.81
N ALA A 106 20.83 -1.00 16.11
CA ALA A 106 22.07 -1.48 16.72
C ALA A 106 21.96 -2.85 17.39
N SER A 107 20.76 -3.44 17.48
CA SER A 107 20.54 -4.72 18.17
C SER A 107 21.28 -5.85 17.46
N ALA A 108 21.51 -6.97 18.15
CA ALA A 108 22.15 -8.15 17.53
C ALA A 108 21.40 -8.65 16.29
N ASN A 109 20.06 -8.55 16.29
CA ASN A 109 19.24 -8.92 15.15
C ASN A 109 19.33 -7.90 14.01
N ASP A 110 19.42 -6.60 14.33
CA ASP A 110 19.60 -5.55 13.33
C ASP A 110 20.97 -5.66 12.63
N ARG A 111 22.04 -5.95 13.38
CA ARG A 111 23.39 -6.16 12.79
C ARG A 111 23.44 -7.38 11.89
N ALA A 112 22.86 -8.50 12.33
CA ALA A 112 22.75 -9.69 11.50
C ALA A 112 21.95 -9.41 10.23
N LEU A 113 20.91 -8.57 10.31
CA LEU A 113 20.13 -8.16 9.15
C LEU A 113 20.91 -7.23 8.22
N GLU A 114 21.73 -6.33 8.76
CA GLU A 114 22.57 -5.43 7.98
C GLU A 114 23.52 -6.19 7.06
N GLU A 115 24.17 -7.26 7.56
CA GLU A 115 25.04 -8.12 6.74
C GLU A 115 24.27 -8.71 5.56
N LEU A 116 23.05 -9.18 5.79
CA LEU A 116 22.19 -9.77 4.76
C LEU A 116 21.74 -8.74 3.71
N VAL A 117 21.42 -7.52 4.15
CA VAL A 117 21.09 -6.42 3.23
C VAL A 117 22.31 -6.04 2.41
N ARG A 118 23.48 -5.94 3.02
CA ARG A 118 24.74 -5.61 2.34
C ARG A 118 25.07 -6.65 1.28
N ASP A 119 24.95 -7.93 1.58
CA ASP A 119 25.21 -9.00 0.63
C ASP A 119 24.23 -8.98 -0.54
N GLU A 120 22.94 -8.76 -0.29
CA GLU A 120 21.95 -8.64 -1.37
C GLU A 120 22.23 -7.40 -2.25
N LEU A 121 22.51 -6.25 -1.66
CA LEU A 121 22.69 -5.00 -2.41
C LEU A 121 24.05 -4.90 -3.10
N ARG A 122 25.04 -5.73 -2.75
CA ARG A 122 26.32 -5.83 -3.48
C ARG A 122 26.11 -6.19 -4.95
N GLU A 123 25.16 -7.07 -5.24
CA GLU A 123 24.80 -7.49 -6.61
C GLU A 123 24.21 -6.34 -7.44
N HIS A 124 23.65 -5.33 -6.77
CA HIS A 124 22.98 -4.17 -7.38
C HIS A 124 23.72 -2.84 -7.19
N LYS A 125 25.00 -2.88 -6.81
CA LYS A 125 25.81 -1.68 -6.52
C LYS A 125 25.90 -0.65 -7.67
N HIS A 126 25.67 -1.10 -8.90
CA HIS A 126 25.71 -0.25 -10.10
C HIS A 126 24.39 0.49 -10.36
N GLU A 127 23.32 0.13 -9.64
CA GLU A 127 21.99 0.65 -9.89
C GLU A 127 21.60 1.83 -9.01
N LEU A 128 22.16 1.92 -7.80
CA LEU A 128 21.91 2.96 -6.80
C LEU A 128 23.15 3.13 -5.93
N LYS A 129 23.45 4.37 -5.52
CA LYS A 129 24.44 4.63 -4.49
C LYS A 129 23.83 4.33 -3.11
N VAL A 130 24.35 3.30 -2.45
CA VAL A 130 23.83 2.84 -1.15
C VAL A 130 24.61 3.48 0.00
N THR A 131 23.91 4.15 0.91
CA THR A 131 24.46 4.68 2.17
C THR A 131 23.76 4.00 3.35
N TYR A 132 24.49 3.66 4.40
CA TYR A 132 23.96 2.98 5.57
C TYR A 132 23.95 3.94 6.76
N LEU A 133 22.77 4.17 7.34
CA LEU A 133 22.59 4.85 8.61
C LEU A 133 22.24 3.79 9.66
N THR A 134 23.27 3.19 10.23
CA THR A 134 23.12 2.05 11.16
C THR A 134 23.75 2.36 12.50
N GLY A 135 23.15 1.85 13.57
CA GLY A 135 23.68 1.98 14.93
C GLY A 135 23.77 3.41 15.47
N LEU A 136 22.98 4.35 14.95
CA LEU A 136 22.93 5.73 15.43
C LEU A 136 21.92 5.87 16.57
N PRO A 137 22.15 6.78 17.54
CA PRO A 137 21.08 7.27 18.42
C PRO A 137 19.91 7.79 17.59
N ILE A 138 18.67 7.63 18.09
CA ILE A 138 17.48 8.01 17.30
C ILE A 138 17.50 9.49 16.89
N ASP A 139 17.94 10.39 17.77
CA ASP A 139 17.90 11.83 17.50
C ASP A 139 18.86 12.22 16.36
N ASP A 140 20.08 11.67 16.36
CA ASP A 140 21.05 11.82 15.25
C ASP A 140 20.53 11.23 13.94
N LEU A 141 19.82 10.09 14.02
CA LEU A 141 19.20 9.47 12.85
C LEU A 141 18.13 10.40 12.26
N LEU A 142 17.27 10.99 13.11
CA LEU A 142 16.23 11.93 12.69
C LEU A 142 16.81 13.17 12.01
N GLU A 143 17.87 13.75 12.56
CA GLU A 143 18.59 14.88 11.96
C GLU A 143 19.18 14.54 10.58
N ARG A 144 19.75 13.34 10.43
CA ARG A 144 20.32 12.91 9.15
C ARG A 144 19.24 12.67 8.10
N VAL A 145 18.13 12.02 8.45
CA VAL A 145 17.05 11.76 7.48
C VAL A 145 16.29 13.03 7.10
N SER A 146 16.33 14.09 7.91
CA SER A 146 15.75 15.40 7.55
C SER A 146 16.61 16.20 6.58
N ASN A 147 17.88 15.82 6.38
CA ASN A 147 18.87 16.55 5.59
C ASN A 147 19.49 15.70 4.48
N LEU A 148 18.72 14.79 3.87
CA LEU A 148 19.22 13.96 2.79
C LEU A 148 19.38 14.74 1.48
N PRO A 149 20.37 14.39 0.64
CA PRO A 149 20.51 14.98 -0.68
C PRO A 149 19.27 14.73 -1.56
N PRO A 150 19.04 15.56 -2.60
CA PRO A 150 18.02 15.28 -3.61
C PRO A 150 18.21 13.89 -4.25
N ARG A 151 17.14 13.35 -4.84
CA ARG A 151 17.14 12.04 -5.54
C ARG A 151 17.52 10.86 -4.62
N THR A 152 17.23 11.01 -3.33
CA THR A 152 17.42 9.98 -2.31
C THR A 152 16.09 9.37 -1.91
N VAL A 153 16.06 8.05 -1.71
CA VAL A 153 14.98 7.34 -1.02
C VAL A 153 15.52 6.65 0.22
N ILE A 154 14.66 6.44 1.21
CA ILE A 154 15.00 5.70 2.43
C ILE A 154 14.42 4.29 2.31
N LEU A 155 15.22 3.28 2.66
CA LEU A 155 14.72 1.93 2.94
C LEU A 155 14.85 1.68 4.44
N PHE A 156 13.73 1.68 5.14
CA PHE A 156 13.69 1.25 6.53
C PHE A 156 13.65 -0.28 6.59
N ALA A 157 14.74 -0.87 7.07
CA ALA A 157 14.86 -2.33 7.13
C ALA A 157 14.50 -2.90 8.50
N SER A 158 14.97 -2.29 9.60
CA SER A 158 14.59 -2.66 10.99
C SER A 158 15.23 -1.70 11.99
N LEU A 159 14.55 -1.29 13.06
CA LEU A 159 15.16 -0.58 14.18
C LEU A 159 14.52 -1.06 15.49
N ALA A 160 15.11 -2.07 16.12
CA ALA A 160 14.65 -2.59 17.41
C ALA A 160 15.38 -1.93 18.59
N GLN A 161 16.63 -1.54 18.38
CA GLN A 161 17.44 -0.80 19.35
C GLN A 161 18.24 0.27 18.61
N ASP A 162 18.41 1.46 19.18
CA ASP A 162 19.27 2.51 18.62
C ASP A 162 20.73 2.40 19.12
N GLY A 163 21.59 3.29 18.64
CA GLY A 163 23.00 3.36 19.05
C GLY A 163 23.23 3.71 20.53
N ALA A 164 22.22 4.30 21.19
CA ALA A 164 22.26 4.61 22.62
C ALA A 164 21.71 3.48 23.50
N GLY A 165 21.31 2.35 22.89
CA GLY A 165 20.77 1.18 23.59
C GLY A 165 19.27 1.27 23.89
N ARG A 166 18.58 2.33 23.46
CA ARG A 166 17.13 2.48 23.64
C ARG A 166 16.39 1.51 22.73
N SER A 167 15.42 0.79 23.29
CA SER A 167 14.57 -0.13 22.52
C SER A 167 13.37 0.59 21.92
N PHE A 168 13.00 0.20 20.70
CA PHE A 168 11.86 0.76 19.97
C PHE A 168 10.94 -0.35 19.46
N LEU A 169 9.64 -0.04 19.43
CA LEU A 169 8.73 -0.77 18.57
C LEU A 169 8.97 -0.33 17.11
N PRO A 170 8.99 -1.26 16.14
CA PRO A 170 9.24 -0.93 14.74
C PRO A 170 8.31 0.16 14.18
N ASN A 171 7.02 0.11 14.55
CA ASN A 171 6.02 1.09 14.13
C ASN A 171 6.36 2.50 14.63
N ASP A 172 6.74 2.62 15.91
CA ASP A 172 7.07 3.91 16.53
C ASP A 172 8.35 4.49 15.92
N ALA A 173 9.38 3.66 15.73
CA ALA A 173 10.62 4.08 15.09
C ALA A 173 10.36 4.57 13.67
N LEU A 174 9.63 3.81 12.85
CA LEU A 174 9.32 4.20 11.48
C LEU A 174 8.46 5.46 11.42
N ALA A 175 7.50 5.64 12.33
CA ALA A 175 6.66 6.83 12.38
C ALA A 175 7.48 8.09 12.71
N LEU A 176 8.46 8.00 13.62
CA LEU A 176 9.40 9.09 13.92
C LEU A 176 10.25 9.42 12.70
N ILE A 177 10.86 8.40 12.07
CA ILE A 177 11.74 8.56 10.90
C ILE A 177 10.97 9.15 9.71
N SER A 178 9.82 8.58 9.34
CA SER A 178 9.03 9.02 8.18
C SER A 178 8.44 10.42 8.35
N ARG A 179 8.25 10.87 9.59
CA ARG A 179 7.81 12.23 9.89
C ARG A 179 8.93 13.24 9.71
N ALA A 180 10.13 12.92 10.21
CA ALA A 180 11.30 13.80 10.09
C ALA A 180 11.92 13.79 8.68
N ALA A 181 11.77 12.69 7.93
CA ALA A 181 12.42 12.51 6.65
C ALA A 181 12.02 13.56 5.60
N ASN A 182 13.02 14.10 4.91
CA ASN A 182 12.84 14.93 3.72
C ASN A 182 12.84 14.11 2.41
N ALA A 183 12.86 12.78 2.52
CA ALA A 183 12.86 11.83 1.41
C ALA A 183 11.78 10.74 1.57
N PRO A 184 11.26 10.19 0.46
CA PRO A 184 10.30 9.08 0.49
C PRO A 184 10.88 7.84 1.18
N THR A 185 10.12 7.28 2.12
CA THR A 185 10.52 6.09 2.88
C THR A 185 9.78 4.85 2.39
N TYR A 186 10.54 3.79 2.12
CA TYR A 186 10.05 2.48 1.68
C TYR A 186 10.38 1.41 2.73
N ILE A 187 9.62 0.33 2.69
CA ILE A 187 9.66 -0.77 3.66
C ILE A 187 9.53 -2.13 2.95
N ASN A 188 9.76 -3.22 3.66
CA ASN A 188 9.62 -4.59 3.14
C ASN A 188 8.60 -5.46 3.90
N SER A 189 7.87 -4.87 4.86
CA SER A 189 7.00 -5.59 5.80
C SER A 189 5.64 -4.91 5.92
N GLU A 190 4.55 -5.70 5.85
CA GLU A 190 3.17 -5.19 5.85
C GLU A 190 2.75 -4.50 7.16
N ASP A 191 3.30 -4.97 8.30
CA ASP A 191 2.93 -4.54 9.67
C ASP A 191 3.25 -3.08 10.00
N VAL A 192 4.17 -2.46 9.25
CA VAL A 192 4.62 -1.08 9.46
C VAL A 192 4.14 -0.11 8.37
N LEU A 193 3.28 -0.55 7.43
CA LEU A 193 2.86 0.24 6.26
C LEU A 193 2.15 1.55 6.63
N ASP A 194 1.31 1.54 7.65
CA ASP A 194 0.54 2.73 8.06
C ASP A 194 1.35 3.76 8.88
N CYS A 195 2.68 3.57 9.00
CA CYS A 195 3.57 4.43 9.79
C CYS A 195 4.27 5.51 8.95
N GLY A 196 3.68 5.92 7.83
CA GLY A 196 4.18 7.02 6.99
C GLY A 196 5.13 6.62 5.86
N ALA A 197 5.28 5.33 5.59
CA ALA A 197 6.02 4.84 4.43
C ALA A 197 5.18 4.97 3.14
N VAL A 198 5.85 5.22 2.01
CA VAL A 198 5.25 5.12 0.67
C VAL A 198 4.73 3.71 0.40
N GLY A 199 5.45 2.70 0.90
CA GLY A 199 5.12 1.30 0.80
C GLY A 199 6.30 0.47 0.34
N GLY A 200 6.03 -0.58 -0.43
CA GLY A 200 7.08 -1.48 -0.92
C GLY A 200 6.54 -2.76 -1.53
N ASP A 201 7.45 -3.66 -1.84
CA ASP A 201 7.14 -5.04 -2.15
C ASP A 201 7.22 -5.82 -0.82
N LEU A 202 6.07 -6.05 -0.20
CA LEU A 202 5.98 -6.38 1.23
C LEU A 202 5.79 -7.88 1.46
N ILE A 203 6.36 -8.38 2.55
CA ILE A 203 6.02 -9.69 3.09
C ILE A 203 4.59 -9.63 3.65
N SER A 204 3.70 -10.49 3.17
CA SER A 204 2.35 -10.60 3.72
C SER A 204 2.27 -11.64 4.83
N PHE A 205 2.00 -11.18 6.06
CA PHE A 205 1.84 -12.09 7.21
C PHE A 205 0.50 -12.83 7.18
N ALA A 206 -0.53 -12.26 6.57
CA ALA A 206 -1.81 -12.94 6.37
C ALA A 206 -1.65 -14.15 5.44
N ALA A 207 -0.92 -13.98 4.32
CA ALA A 207 -0.57 -15.06 3.41
C ALA A 207 0.27 -16.15 4.11
N LEU A 208 1.29 -15.72 4.88
CA LEU A 208 2.12 -16.63 5.65
C LEU A 208 1.27 -17.46 6.63
N GLY A 209 0.41 -16.82 7.42
CA GLY A 209 -0.46 -17.48 8.40
C GLY A 209 -1.42 -18.46 7.73
N LYS A 210 -2.00 -18.09 6.58
CA LYS A 210 -2.86 -18.98 5.78
C LYS A 210 -2.09 -20.22 5.31
N ASN A 211 -0.85 -20.07 4.86
CA ASN A 211 -0.03 -21.19 4.42
C ASN A 211 0.40 -22.09 5.60
N THR A 212 0.78 -21.51 6.73
CA THR A 212 1.06 -22.26 7.97
C THR A 212 -0.16 -23.07 8.42
N ALA A 213 -1.37 -22.48 8.39
CA ALA A 213 -2.60 -23.19 8.73
C ALA A 213 -2.90 -24.36 7.78
N LYS A 214 -2.67 -24.20 6.47
CA LYS A 214 -2.79 -25.31 5.50
C LYS A 214 -1.84 -26.46 5.83
N LEU A 215 -0.59 -26.17 6.22
CA LEU A 215 0.37 -27.20 6.61
C LEU A 215 -0.08 -27.92 7.88
N ALA A 216 -0.55 -27.19 8.89
CA ALA A 216 -1.09 -27.77 10.11
C ALA A 216 -2.31 -28.68 9.82
N LEU A 217 -3.22 -28.25 8.94
CA LEU A 217 -4.38 -29.07 8.54
C LEU A 217 -3.99 -30.37 7.86
N ARG A 218 -2.98 -30.36 6.98
CA ARG A 218 -2.47 -31.59 6.35
C ARG A 218 -1.97 -32.60 7.38
N ILE A 219 -1.25 -32.12 8.39
CA ILE A 219 -0.76 -32.95 9.49
C ILE A 219 -1.92 -33.48 10.34
N LEU A 220 -2.90 -32.64 10.68
CA LEU A 220 -4.11 -33.06 11.41
C LEU A 220 -4.95 -34.09 10.64
N GLN A 221 -4.83 -34.12 9.31
CA GLN A 221 -5.46 -35.12 8.45
C GLN A 221 -4.66 -36.43 8.32
N GLY A 222 -3.53 -36.55 9.02
CA GLY A 222 -2.72 -37.76 9.08
C GLY A 222 -1.49 -37.77 8.16
N GLU A 223 -1.18 -36.67 7.46
CA GLU A 223 0.05 -36.59 6.68
C GLU A 223 1.28 -36.44 7.59
N SER A 224 2.34 -37.21 7.30
CA SER A 224 3.57 -37.15 8.07
C SER A 224 4.29 -35.81 7.86
N PRO A 225 4.75 -35.11 8.91
CA PRO A 225 5.56 -33.90 8.75
C PRO A 225 6.83 -34.13 7.92
N ALA A 226 7.41 -35.33 7.98
CA ALA A 226 8.62 -35.69 7.25
C ALA A 226 8.41 -35.76 5.73
N SER A 227 7.18 -35.98 5.25
CA SER A 227 6.86 -35.98 3.82
C SER A 227 6.48 -34.59 3.30
N ILE A 228 6.32 -33.61 4.19
CA ILE A 228 5.97 -32.23 3.83
C ILE A 228 7.28 -31.44 3.71
N PRO A 229 7.72 -31.06 2.50
CA PRO A 229 8.92 -30.25 2.35
C PRO A 229 8.70 -28.85 2.93
N PHE A 230 9.78 -28.25 3.44
CA PHE A 230 9.75 -26.84 3.81
C PHE A 230 9.41 -26.00 2.58
N THR A 231 8.30 -25.28 2.67
CA THR A 231 7.83 -24.43 1.57
C THR A 231 8.36 -23.02 1.75
N GLN A 232 8.91 -22.44 0.69
CA GLN A 232 9.27 -21.04 0.71
C GLN A 232 8.01 -20.21 0.44
N SER A 233 7.57 -19.45 1.45
CA SER A 233 6.53 -18.45 1.27
C SER A 233 7.14 -17.26 0.53
N SER A 234 6.84 -17.17 -0.76
CA SER A 234 7.20 -16.05 -1.65
C SER A 234 6.03 -15.12 -1.90
N GLU A 235 4.93 -15.25 -1.14
CA GLU A 235 3.74 -14.39 -1.28
C GLU A 235 4.08 -12.98 -0.77
N ARG A 236 4.60 -12.18 -1.70
CA ARG A 236 4.87 -10.77 -1.52
C ARG A 236 3.82 -9.96 -2.26
N VAL A 237 3.45 -8.84 -1.67
CA VAL A 237 2.41 -7.97 -2.20
C VAL A 237 2.97 -6.57 -2.34
N LYS A 238 2.84 -5.99 -3.53
CA LYS A 238 3.17 -4.58 -3.76
C LYS A 238 2.06 -3.76 -3.15
N MET A 239 2.36 -3.05 -2.07
CA MET A 239 1.38 -2.21 -1.37
C MET A 239 1.94 -0.82 -1.22
N LEU A 240 1.10 0.18 -1.47
CA LEU A 240 1.46 1.59 -1.44
C LEU A 240 0.41 2.40 -0.67
N ASP A 241 0.82 3.46 0.01
CA ASP A 241 -0.10 4.39 0.70
C ASP A 241 -0.37 5.63 -0.16
N ALA A 242 -1.64 5.84 -0.52
CA ALA A 242 -2.06 6.97 -1.36
C ALA A 242 -1.71 8.34 -0.76
N ARG A 243 -1.76 8.50 0.57
CA ARG A 243 -1.42 9.76 1.26
C ARG A 243 0.07 10.08 1.08
N GLN A 244 0.91 9.05 1.13
CA GLN A 244 2.35 9.22 0.92
C GLN A 244 2.69 9.40 -0.56
N LEU A 245 2.02 8.68 -1.47
CA LEU A 245 2.14 8.95 -2.92
C LEU A 245 1.82 10.43 -3.22
N GLN A 246 0.76 10.97 -2.62
CA GLN A 246 0.41 12.39 -2.76
C GLN A 246 1.45 13.32 -2.11
N ARG A 247 1.90 13.04 -0.87
CA ARG A 247 2.92 13.84 -0.16
C ARG A 247 4.19 14.00 -0.97
N TRP A 248 4.62 12.94 -1.65
CA TRP A 248 5.86 12.91 -2.43
C TRP A 248 5.65 13.22 -3.92
N GLY A 249 4.44 13.59 -4.34
CA GLY A 249 4.14 13.92 -5.73
C GLY A 249 4.31 12.76 -6.71
N ILE A 250 4.19 11.52 -6.23
CA ILE A 250 4.31 10.31 -7.06
C ILE A 250 2.98 10.07 -7.79
N PRO A 251 2.92 10.19 -9.13
CA PRO A 251 1.68 10.07 -9.87
C PRO A 251 1.15 8.63 -9.85
N LEU A 252 -0.16 8.48 -9.63
CA LEU A 252 -0.82 7.16 -9.65
C LEU A 252 -0.62 6.40 -10.97
N ALA A 253 -0.39 7.11 -12.08
CA ALA A 253 -0.09 6.50 -13.38
C ALA A 253 1.23 5.71 -13.41
N ARG A 254 2.17 5.98 -12.47
CA ARG A 254 3.41 5.21 -12.31
C ARG A 254 3.25 3.98 -11.41
N VAL A 255 2.11 3.84 -10.73
CA VAL A 255 1.86 2.66 -9.89
C VAL A 255 1.74 1.43 -10.78
N LEU A 256 2.60 0.45 -10.56
CA LEU A 256 2.63 -0.79 -11.33
C LEU A 256 1.33 -1.55 -11.20
N SER A 257 0.86 -2.13 -12.31
CA SER A 257 -0.30 -3.02 -12.34
C SER A 257 -0.16 -4.15 -11.32
N GLY A 258 -1.24 -4.44 -10.59
CA GLY A 258 -1.25 -5.43 -9.50
C GLY A 258 -0.79 -4.91 -8.14
N SER A 259 -0.39 -3.64 -8.02
CA SER A 259 -0.14 -3.02 -6.73
C SER A 259 -1.45 -2.66 -6.02
N ILE A 260 -1.51 -2.91 -4.72
CA ILE A 260 -2.61 -2.49 -3.85
C ILE A 260 -2.31 -1.08 -3.34
N VAL A 261 -3.22 -0.14 -3.59
CA VAL A 261 -3.09 1.23 -3.07
C VAL A 261 -4.06 1.41 -1.91
N LEU A 262 -3.53 1.52 -0.70
CA LEU A 262 -4.27 1.77 0.53
C LEU A 262 -4.56 3.26 0.71
N ASN A 263 -5.51 3.57 1.60
CA ASN A 263 -5.84 4.96 2.02
C ASN A 263 -6.21 5.91 0.86
N ARG A 264 -6.67 5.36 -0.27
CA ARG A 264 -7.12 6.14 -1.42
C ARG A 264 -8.48 6.77 -1.13
N VAL A 265 -8.52 8.10 -1.07
CA VAL A 265 -9.77 8.84 -1.10
C VAL A 265 -10.20 9.00 -2.56
N PRO A 266 -11.39 8.52 -2.97
CA PRO A 266 -11.85 8.69 -4.34
C PRO A 266 -12.02 10.18 -4.66
N THR A 267 -11.63 10.60 -5.86
CA THR A 267 -11.77 11.99 -6.27
C THR A 267 -13.24 12.39 -6.40
N MET A 268 -13.57 13.69 -6.32
CA MET A 268 -14.93 14.20 -6.58
C MET A 268 -15.49 13.71 -7.92
N TRP A 269 -14.63 13.62 -8.94
CA TRP A 269 -15.01 13.08 -10.24
C TRP A 269 -15.28 11.57 -10.17
N GLU A 270 -14.43 10.77 -9.54
CA GLU A 270 -14.66 9.33 -9.38
C GLU A 270 -15.93 9.03 -8.57
N ALA A 271 -16.17 9.78 -7.49
CA ALA A 271 -17.34 9.61 -6.62
C ALA A 271 -18.63 10.12 -7.27
N TYR A 272 -18.57 11.20 -8.07
CA TYR A 272 -19.76 11.93 -8.51
C TYR A 272 -19.81 12.20 -10.02
N ARG A 273 -19.07 11.46 -10.86
CA ARG A 273 -19.01 11.68 -12.34
C ARG A 273 -20.38 11.94 -12.96
N TRP A 274 -21.38 11.14 -12.61
CA TRP A 274 -22.71 11.26 -13.19
C TRP A 274 -23.50 12.45 -12.67
N ARG A 275 -23.26 12.88 -11.42
CA ARG A 275 -23.86 14.11 -10.88
C ARG A 275 -23.23 15.34 -11.50
N ILE A 276 -21.91 15.33 -11.72
CA ILE A 276 -21.19 16.43 -12.37
C ILE A 276 -21.64 16.53 -13.83
N VAL A 277 -21.62 15.43 -14.58
CA VAL A 277 -22.10 15.39 -15.97
C VAL A 277 -23.56 15.82 -16.06
N GLY A 278 -24.43 15.32 -15.18
CA GLY A 278 -25.83 15.72 -15.15
C GLY A 278 -26.02 17.21 -14.85
N GLY A 279 -25.29 17.75 -13.86
CA GLY A 279 -25.33 19.17 -13.51
C GLY A 279 -24.82 20.08 -14.64
N VAL A 280 -23.68 19.75 -15.24
CA VAL A 280 -23.15 20.47 -16.42
C VAL A 280 -24.13 20.41 -17.59
N SER A 281 -24.72 19.24 -17.86
CA SER A 281 -25.71 19.09 -18.93
C SER A 281 -26.96 19.94 -18.69
N LEU A 282 -27.42 20.02 -17.44
CA LEU A 282 -28.55 20.87 -17.05
C LEU A 282 -28.22 22.36 -17.24
N ILE A 283 -27.03 22.80 -16.84
CA ILE A 283 -26.57 24.19 -17.03
C ILE A 283 -26.50 24.54 -18.53
N VAL A 284 -25.95 23.65 -19.35
CA VAL A 284 -25.89 23.83 -20.81
C VAL A 284 -27.30 23.89 -21.40
N LEU A 285 -28.19 22.97 -21.02
CA LEU A 285 -29.58 22.96 -21.50
C LEU A 285 -30.32 24.25 -21.12
N GLN A 286 -30.21 24.69 -19.87
CA GLN A 286 -30.80 25.95 -19.41
C GLN A 286 -30.23 27.14 -20.18
N SER A 287 -28.90 27.18 -20.41
CA SER A 287 -28.24 28.24 -21.17
C SER A 287 -28.74 28.31 -22.61
N VAL A 288 -28.91 27.15 -23.27
CA VAL A 288 -29.49 27.07 -24.62
C VAL A 288 -30.94 27.55 -24.63
N LEU A 289 -31.75 27.14 -23.65
CA LEU A 289 -33.15 27.53 -23.55
C LEU A 289 -33.30 29.05 -23.34
N ILE A 290 -32.48 29.63 -22.45
CA ILE A 290 -32.43 31.08 -22.21
C ILE A 290 -31.99 31.82 -23.49
N ALA A 291 -30.94 31.37 -24.17
CA ALA A 291 -30.47 31.97 -25.41
C ALA A 291 -31.56 31.92 -26.50
N MET A 292 -32.25 30.78 -26.64
CA MET A 292 -33.35 30.61 -27.58
C MET A 292 -34.52 31.56 -27.27
N LEU A 293 -34.89 31.71 -26.00
CA LEU A 293 -35.93 32.64 -25.56
C LEU A 293 -35.54 34.11 -25.85
N LEU A 294 -34.28 34.49 -25.59
CA LEU A 294 -33.79 35.83 -25.89
C LEU A 294 -33.78 36.13 -27.40
N LEU A 295 -33.36 35.17 -28.22
CA LEU A 295 -33.42 35.27 -29.68
C LEU A 295 -34.87 35.39 -30.17
N HIS A 296 -35.77 34.57 -29.65
CA HIS A 296 -37.20 34.62 -29.99
C HIS A 296 -37.83 35.96 -29.60
N ARG A 297 -37.49 36.49 -28.42
CA ARG A 297 -37.94 37.81 -27.94
C ARG A 297 -37.40 38.94 -28.81
N LYS A 298 -36.12 38.86 -29.22
CA LYS A 298 -35.51 39.85 -30.14
C LYS A 298 -36.18 39.84 -31.51
N ARG A 299 -36.44 38.65 -32.08
CA ARG A 299 -37.15 38.50 -33.37
C ARG A 299 -38.58 39.04 -33.31
N ARG A 300 -39.34 38.72 -32.26
CA ARG A 300 -40.71 39.25 -32.06
C ARG A 300 -40.74 40.78 -31.97
N ARG A 301 -39.84 41.39 -31.18
CA ARG A 301 -39.74 42.86 -31.07
C ARG A 301 -39.39 43.52 -32.40
N MET A 302 -38.58 42.90 -33.25
CA MET A 302 -38.29 43.44 -34.59
C MET A 302 -39.50 43.35 -35.52
N ALA A 303 -40.27 42.26 -35.48
CA ALA A 303 -41.51 42.13 -36.24
C ALA A 303 -42.60 43.11 -35.79
N GLU A 304 -42.73 43.36 -34.47
CA GLU A 304 -43.62 44.37 -33.91
C GLU A 304 -43.22 45.79 -34.34
N ARG A 305 -41.91 46.11 -34.39
CA ARG A 305 -41.42 47.39 -34.92
C ARG A 305 -41.74 47.59 -36.40
N HIS A 306 -41.73 46.52 -37.21
CA HIS A 306 -42.13 46.60 -38.62
C HIS A 306 -43.64 46.77 -38.80
N ARG A 307 -44.47 46.11 -37.97
CA ARG A 307 -45.94 46.33 -37.96
C ARG A 307 -46.33 47.73 -37.49
N GLY A 308 -45.68 48.25 -36.45
CA GLY A 308 -45.89 49.62 -35.97
C GLY A 308 -45.58 50.67 -37.04
N ARG A 309 -44.49 50.50 -37.81
CA ARG A 309 -44.18 51.37 -38.96
C ARG A 309 -45.24 51.26 -40.07
N LEU A 310 -45.69 50.06 -40.43
CA LEU A 310 -46.71 49.89 -41.47
C LEU A 310 -48.07 50.46 -41.07
N GLN A 311 -48.43 50.40 -39.79
CA GLN A 311 -49.68 50.96 -39.27
C GLN A 311 -49.61 52.49 -39.13
N TYR A 312 -48.44 53.04 -38.79
CA TYR A 312 -48.15 54.47 -38.86
C TYR A 312 -48.31 55.01 -40.29
N TRP A 313 -47.69 54.35 -41.28
CA TRP A 313 -47.86 54.72 -42.70
C TRP A 313 -49.29 54.56 -43.20
N ARG A 314 -50.03 53.52 -42.76
CA ARG A 314 -51.44 53.31 -43.12
C ARG A 314 -52.39 54.36 -42.53
N ASN A 315 -52.08 54.90 -41.34
CA ASN A 315 -52.88 55.96 -40.73
C ASN A 315 -52.53 57.36 -41.25
N GLU A 316 -51.28 57.62 -41.65
CA GLU A 316 -50.87 58.92 -42.22
C GLU A 316 -51.24 59.09 -43.70
N THR A 317 -51.37 58.01 -44.49
CA THR A 317 -51.59 58.13 -45.95
C THR A 317 -53.04 58.21 -46.40
N GLY A 318 -54.03 58.20 -45.50
CA GLY A 318 -55.41 58.62 -45.81
C GLY A 318 -55.98 58.14 -47.15
N TRP A 319 -55.89 56.83 -47.46
CA TRP A 319 -56.50 56.28 -48.69
C TRP A 319 -57.92 55.77 -48.40
N PRO A 320 -58.98 56.40 -48.94
CA PRO A 320 -60.33 55.90 -48.82
C PRO A 320 -60.53 54.70 -49.77
N ALA A 321 -61.10 53.62 -49.25
CA ALA A 321 -61.67 52.56 -50.07
C ALA A 321 -62.99 53.07 -50.67
N THR A 322 -62.96 53.61 -51.88
CA THR A 322 -64.20 53.87 -52.66
C THR A 322 -64.00 53.60 -54.14
N SER A 323 -64.69 52.54 -54.58
CA SER A 323 -65.36 52.33 -55.87
C SER A 323 -64.61 52.56 -57.18
N MET A 324 -64.39 51.46 -57.92
CA MET A 324 -64.63 51.45 -59.36
C MET A 324 -65.18 50.08 -59.79
N THR A 325 -66.49 50.06 -60.02
CA THR A 325 -67.23 49.08 -60.81
C THR A 325 -66.96 49.30 -62.30
N ARG A 326 -66.51 48.27 -63.03
CA ARG A 326 -66.95 47.96 -64.40
C ARG A 326 -66.65 46.49 -64.76
N SER A 327 -67.70 45.88 -65.28
CA SER A 327 -67.92 44.52 -65.80
C SER A 327 -68.02 44.63 -67.35
N PRO A 328 -68.26 43.58 -68.18
CA PRO A 328 -67.80 42.17 -68.25
C PRO A 328 -67.27 41.81 -69.68
N ARG A 329 -67.15 40.49 -69.97
CA ARG A 329 -67.01 39.77 -71.27
C ARG A 329 -65.58 39.36 -71.66
N ASP A 330 -65.30 38.20 -72.25
CA ASP A 330 -66.07 36.99 -72.62
C ASP A 330 -65.04 35.96 -73.16
N SER A 331 -65.28 34.66 -72.90
CA SER A 331 -65.02 33.50 -73.81
C SER A 331 -63.57 33.20 -74.25
N GLN A 332 -63.10 32.00 -74.59
CA GLN A 332 -63.68 30.72 -75.04
C GLN A 332 -62.59 29.65 -74.79
N ALA A 333 -62.95 28.42 -74.41
CA ALA A 333 -62.86 27.20 -75.24
C ALA A 333 -61.42 26.76 -75.60
#